data_AF-A0A418W4D4-F1
#
_entry.id   AF-A0A418W4D4-F1
#
_cell.length_a   1.000
_cell.length_b   1.000
_cell.length_c   1.000
_cell.angle_alpha   90.00
_cell.angle_beta   90.00
_cell.angle_gamma   90.00
#
_symmetry.space_group_name_H-M   'P 1'
#
loop_
_entity.id
_entity.type
_entity.pdbx_description
1 polymer ?
#
loop_
_entity_poly.entity_id
_entity_poly.type
_entity_poly.pdbx_seq_one_letter_code
_entity_poly.pdbx_strand_id
1 'polypeptide(L)'
;MPDQSPVFPFQAPLIPLPSGAPTLAKHLHAMLSIVRRHAPLAGMLSEQEIAATDAAFAALVGLPAAKASVEVLNSKVYWRDEDENLTLESMVKPHRFLEDDFVRTVATAALSTSMTLARLKALSFAEAQALIDTLASAHGVKAGGRAGNVSFVSYDRAFKVQIAVQERLAVNANIVTAKTALNEWLAAADAGDEVRALINAAFGLGDQDGVRVAELVRLKRLVINHPLWNAAMAAIDDALEVAGKAQYLRVYQRAPDGKYVQIPLDLASV
;
A
#
# COMPACT_ATOMS: atom_id res chain seq x y z
N MET A 1 14.37 17.51 -21.88
CA MET A 1 15.06 16.28 -21.42
C MET A 1 14.19 15.11 -21.82
N PRO A 2 14.76 13.98 -22.31
CA PRO A 2 13.98 12.77 -22.50
C PRO A 2 13.56 12.20 -21.14
N ASP A 3 12.34 11.67 -21.10
CA ASP A 3 11.74 11.00 -19.95
C ASP A 3 12.63 9.82 -19.47
N GLN A 4 12.93 9.77 -18.17
CA GLN A 4 13.71 8.69 -17.54
C GLN A 4 12.82 7.72 -16.75
N SER A 5 11.53 7.62 -17.10
CA SER A 5 10.67 6.55 -16.60
C SER A 5 11.31 5.18 -16.88
N PRO A 6 11.44 4.29 -15.88
CA PRO A 6 12.13 3.02 -16.04
C PRO A 6 11.36 2.14 -17.02
N VAL A 7 11.98 1.85 -18.17
CA VAL A 7 11.41 0.93 -19.17
C VAL A 7 11.44 -0.49 -18.59
N PHE A 8 10.30 -0.95 -18.10
CA PHE A 8 10.14 -2.32 -17.64
C PHE A 8 10.36 -3.28 -18.83
N PRO A 9 11.28 -4.26 -18.72
CA PRO A 9 11.67 -5.12 -19.85
C PRO A 9 10.55 -6.04 -20.35
N PHE A 10 9.41 -6.08 -19.63
CA PHE A 10 8.24 -6.87 -19.96
C PHE A 10 6.95 -6.07 -19.68
N GLN A 11 6.81 -4.87 -20.25
CA GLN A 11 5.47 -4.48 -20.69
C GLN A 11 5.05 -5.50 -21.77
N ALA A 12 4.26 -6.50 -21.37
CA ALA A 12 3.46 -7.24 -22.33
C ALA A 12 2.69 -6.17 -23.14
N PRO A 13 2.73 -6.19 -24.47
CA PRO A 13 2.06 -5.15 -25.25
C PRO A 13 0.60 -5.13 -24.81
N LEU A 14 0.15 -4.00 -24.26
CA LEU A 14 -1.24 -3.77 -23.95
C LEU A 14 -2.01 -4.06 -25.23
N ILE A 15 -2.71 -5.20 -25.27
CA ILE A 15 -3.34 -5.70 -26.50
C ILE A 15 -4.24 -4.57 -26.97
N PRO A 16 -3.92 -3.90 -28.10
CA PRO A 16 -4.61 -2.69 -28.47
C PRO A 16 -6.04 -3.10 -28.78
N LEU A 17 -6.94 -2.67 -27.91
CA LEU A 17 -8.34 -2.99 -28.04
C LEU A 17 -8.83 -2.45 -29.39
N PRO A 18 -9.61 -3.25 -30.17
CA PRO A 18 -10.13 -2.81 -31.45
C PRO A 18 -10.77 -1.42 -31.39
N SER A 19 -10.83 -0.69 -32.50
CA SER A 19 -11.56 0.59 -32.53
C SER A 19 -13.01 0.38 -32.09
N GLY A 20 -13.40 1.00 -30.96
CA GLY A 20 -14.70 0.79 -30.30
C GLY A 20 -14.75 -0.30 -29.23
N ALA A 21 -13.65 -1.01 -28.94
CA ALA A 21 -13.59 -2.02 -27.90
C ALA A 21 -13.27 -1.41 -26.50
N PRO A 22 -13.96 -1.85 -25.43
CA PRO A 22 -14.10 -1.04 -24.22
C PRO A 22 -12.94 -1.08 -23.19
N THR A 23 -12.01 -0.10 -23.25
CA THR A 23 -11.17 0.43 -22.13
C THR A 23 -10.44 -0.63 -21.26
N LEU A 24 -10.51 -0.71 -19.92
CA LEU A 24 -11.15 0.02 -18.81
C LEU A 24 -12.66 0.28 -18.86
N ALA A 25 -13.32 0.09 -20.00
CA ALA A 25 -14.68 0.55 -20.22
C ALA A 25 -15.66 -0.62 -20.12
N LYS A 26 -15.38 -1.61 -19.27
CA LYS A 26 -16.42 -2.42 -18.61
C LYS A 26 -16.78 -1.93 -17.20
N HIS A 27 -16.42 -0.68 -16.88
CA HIS A 27 -17.36 0.22 -16.18
C HIS A 27 -18.74 0.27 -16.85
N LEU A 28 -18.82 -0.05 -18.16
CA LEU A 28 -20.04 -0.29 -18.92
C LEU A 28 -20.90 -1.46 -18.38
N HIS A 29 -20.36 -2.40 -17.56
CA HIS A 29 -21.19 -3.38 -16.84
C HIS A 29 -21.96 -2.75 -15.66
N ALA A 30 -21.45 -1.65 -15.10
CA ALA A 30 -22.10 -0.92 -14.02
C ALA A 30 -23.37 -0.19 -14.53
N MET A 31 -23.26 0.50 -15.69
CA MET A 31 -24.44 1.05 -16.39
C MET A 31 -25.51 -0.03 -16.70
N LEU A 32 -25.11 -1.28 -17.00
CA LEU A 32 -26.03 -2.40 -17.21
C LEU A 32 -26.79 -2.83 -15.92
N SER A 33 -26.33 -2.42 -14.72
CA SER A 33 -27.03 -2.65 -13.45
C SER A 33 -28.15 -1.61 -13.17
N ILE A 34 -27.95 -0.37 -13.64
CA ILE A 34 -28.86 0.77 -13.49
C ILE A 34 -30.05 0.62 -14.45
N VAL A 35 -29.77 0.19 -15.68
CA VAL A 35 -30.78 -0.16 -16.70
C VAL A 35 -31.77 -1.23 -16.23
N ARG A 36 -31.31 -2.18 -15.40
CA ARG A 36 -32.14 -3.28 -14.87
C ARG A 36 -33.01 -2.87 -13.65
N ARG A 37 -32.69 -1.74 -13.00
CA ARG A 37 -33.40 -1.23 -11.81
C ARG A 37 -34.33 -0.05 -12.10
N HIS A 38 -34.00 0.78 -13.09
CA HIS A 38 -34.86 1.89 -13.51
C HIS A 38 -35.48 1.61 -14.89
N ALA A 39 -36.81 1.44 -14.90
CA ALA A 39 -37.59 0.98 -16.05
C ALA A 39 -37.37 1.68 -17.42
N PRO A 40 -37.09 3.01 -17.54
CA PRO A 40 -37.10 3.67 -18.84
C PRO A 40 -35.89 3.39 -19.76
N LEU A 41 -34.92 2.53 -19.39
CA LEU A 41 -33.71 2.29 -20.20
C LEU A 41 -33.57 0.86 -20.77
N ALA A 42 -34.47 -0.07 -20.42
CA ALA A 42 -34.26 -1.50 -20.64
C ALA A 42 -34.39 -2.00 -22.10
N GLY A 43 -34.93 -1.19 -23.02
CA GLY A 43 -35.29 -1.63 -24.38
C GLY A 43 -34.18 -1.61 -25.44
N MET A 44 -32.90 -1.52 -25.05
CA MET A 44 -31.79 -1.16 -25.96
C MET A 44 -30.69 -2.23 -26.14
N LEU A 45 -30.91 -3.47 -25.70
CA LEU A 45 -29.90 -4.55 -25.69
C LEU A 45 -30.41 -5.84 -26.35
N SER A 46 -29.52 -6.60 -26.97
CA SER A 46 -29.81 -7.89 -27.61
C SER A 46 -29.63 -9.09 -26.68
N GLU A 47 -30.25 -10.22 -27.03
CA GLU A 47 -30.21 -11.46 -26.22
C GLU A 47 -28.79 -12.02 -26.03
N GLN A 48 -27.89 -11.85 -27.01
CA GLN A 48 -26.50 -12.30 -26.90
C GLN A 48 -25.69 -11.45 -25.90
N GLU A 49 -26.00 -10.15 -25.79
CA GLU A 49 -25.38 -9.26 -24.81
C GLU A 49 -25.87 -9.56 -23.39
N ILE A 50 -27.13 -10.01 -23.24
CA ILE A 50 -27.70 -10.46 -21.97
C ILE A 50 -27.00 -11.74 -21.49
N ALA A 51 -26.88 -12.77 -22.33
CA ALA A 51 -26.24 -14.04 -21.95
C ALA A 51 -24.75 -13.87 -21.55
N ALA A 52 -24.01 -13.00 -22.25
CA ALA A 52 -22.63 -12.66 -21.89
C ALA A 52 -22.51 -11.85 -20.58
N THR A 53 -23.58 -11.13 -20.19
CA THR A 53 -23.66 -10.35 -18.96
C THR A 53 -23.88 -11.25 -17.74
N ASP A 54 -24.76 -12.25 -17.83
CA ASP A 54 -25.02 -13.19 -16.74
C ASP A 54 -23.79 -14.07 -16.41
N ALA A 55 -23.00 -14.45 -17.42
CA ALA A 55 -21.74 -15.18 -17.23
C ALA A 55 -20.68 -14.36 -16.47
N ALA A 56 -20.60 -13.04 -16.73
CA ALA A 56 -19.72 -12.13 -15.99
C ALA A 56 -20.19 -11.91 -14.55
N PHE A 57 -21.51 -11.82 -14.33
CA PHE A 57 -22.11 -11.67 -13.01
C PHE A 57 -21.78 -12.88 -12.10
N ALA A 58 -21.90 -14.10 -12.62
CA ALA A 58 -21.57 -15.33 -11.90
C ALA A 58 -20.10 -15.37 -11.43
N ALA A 59 -19.16 -14.77 -12.17
CA ALA A 59 -17.75 -14.70 -11.80
C ALA A 59 -17.45 -13.65 -10.71
N LEU A 60 -18.27 -12.60 -10.60
CA LEU A 60 -18.08 -11.49 -9.66
C LEU A 60 -18.74 -11.72 -8.29
N VAL A 61 -19.83 -12.50 -8.22
CA VAL A 61 -20.59 -12.78 -6.98
C VAL A 61 -19.75 -13.48 -5.89
N GLY A 62 -18.65 -14.14 -6.24
CA GLY A 62 -17.72 -14.76 -5.29
C GLY A 62 -16.73 -13.80 -4.61
N LEU A 63 -16.75 -12.50 -4.92
CA LEU A 63 -15.77 -11.52 -4.44
C LEU A 63 -16.29 -10.66 -3.26
N PRO A 64 -15.40 -10.07 -2.44
CA PRO A 64 -15.80 -9.17 -1.35
C PRO A 64 -16.30 -7.84 -1.92
N ALA A 65 -17.61 -7.59 -1.82
CA ALA A 65 -18.25 -6.42 -2.38
C ALA A 65 -18.20 -5.18 -1.45
N ALA A 66 -17.99 -4.00 -2.04
CA ALA A 66 -18.12 -2.71 -1.37
C ALA A 66 -19.61 -2.35 -1.12
N LYS A 67 -20.20 -2.89 -0.05
CA LYS A 67 -21.63 -2.77 0.31
C LYS A 67 -22.22 -1.37 0.12
N ALA A 68 -23.31 -1.28 -0.65
CA ALA A 68 -24.07 -0.05 -0.86
C ALA A 68 -24.61 0.55 0.45
N SER A 69 -24.60 1.88 0.59
CA SER A 69 -25.18 2.61 1.73
C SER A 69 -26.70 2.80 1.57
N VAL A 70 -27.39 1.68 1.32
CA VAL A 70 -28.83 1.65 1.01
C VAL A 70 -29.62 1.01 2.15
N GLU A 71 -30.71 1.66 2.54
CA GLU A 71 -31.63 1.22 3.58
C GLU A 71 -33.07 1.16 3.04
N VAL A 72 -33.83 0.14 3.41
CA VAL A 72 -35.21 -0.05 2.94
C VAL A 72 -36.18 0.19 4.10
N LEU A 73 -36.95 1.27 4.01
CA LEU A 73 -37.93 1.67 5.02
C LEU A 73 -39.30 1.81 4.36
N ASN A 74 -40.32 1.16 4.92
CA ASN A 74 -41.71 1.23 4.43
C ASN A 74 -41.84 1.00 2.90
N SER A 75 -41.14 -0.02 2.39
CA SER A 75 -41.06 -0.38 0.95
C SER A 75 -40.50 0.71 0.03
N LYS A 76 -39.77 1.69 0.59
CA LYS A 76 -39.02 2.70 -0.17
C LYS A 76 -37.52 2.56 0.09
N VAL A 77 -36.74 2.87 -0.95
CA VAL A 77 -35.28 2.81 -0.95
C VAL A 77 -34.73 4.18 -0.53
N TYR A 78 -33.89 4.19 0.50
CA TYR A 78 -33.19 5.36 0.99
C TYR A 78 -31.69 5.18 0.85
N TRP A 79 -31.02 6.26 0.50
CA TRP A 79 -29.57 6.36 0.36
C TRP A 79 -29.02 7.15 1.54
N ARG A 80 -28.07 6.56 2.26
CA ARG A 80 -27.41 7.20 3.40
C ARG A 80 -26.17 7.97 2.94
N ASP A 81 -26.08 9.23 3.36
CA ASP A 81 -24.92 10.10 3.13
C ASP A 81 -23.89 10.05 4.28
N GLU A 82 -22.84 10.87 4.18
CA GLU A 82 -21.74 10.96 5.15
C GLU A 82 -22.14 11.42 6.55
N ASP A 83 -23.24 12.17 6.68
CA ASP A 83 -23.78 12.71 7.95
C ASP A 83 -24.91 11.81 8.51
N GLU A 84 -25.03 10.58 7.99
CA GLU A 84 -26.09 9.60 8.26
C GLU A 84 -27.52 10.00 7.83
N ASN A 85 -27.70 11.07 7.06
CA ASN A 85 -29.04 11.45 6.58
C ASN A 85 -29.53 10.48 5.51
N LEU A 86 -30.84 10.25 5.49
CA LEU A 86 -31.52 9.34 4.55
C LEU A 86 -32.22 10.12 3.43
N THR A 87 -31.61 10.14 2.25
CA THR A 87 -32.23 10.70 1.03
C THR A 87 -33.06 9.64 0.32
N LEU A 88 -34.33 9.91 0.04
CA LEU A 88 -35.19 9.02 -0.75
C LEU A 88 -34.61 8.87 -2.18
N GLU A 89 -34.55 7.64 -2.71
CA GLU A 89 -33.94 7.35 -4.02
C GLU A 89 -34.43 8.26 -5.16
N SER A 90 -35.73 8.59 -5.20
CA SER A 90 -36.30 9.50 -6.21
C SER A 90 -35.83 10.96 -6.13
N MET A 91 -35.11 11.33 -5.07
CA MET A 91 -34.53 12.66 -4.85
C MET A 91 -33.01 12.70 -5.05
N VAL A 92 -32.36 11.54 -5.20
CA VAL A 92 -30.93 11.46 -5.51
C VAL A 92 -30.71 11.79 -6.99
N LYS A 93 -29.71 12.63 -7.29
CA LYS A 93 -29.41 13.04 -8.66
C LYS A 93 -28.87 11.85 -9.47
N PRO A 94 -29.33 11.60 -10.73
CA PRO A 94 -28.96 10.41 -11.49
C PRO A 94 -27.45 10.15 -11.65
N HIS A 95 -26.61 11.19 -11.74
CA HIS A 95 -25.15 11.03 -11.83
C HIS A 95 -24.53 10.48 -10.54
N ARG A 96 -25.13 10.69 -9.37
CA ARG A 96 -24.61 10.17 -8.09
C ARG A 96 -24.69 8.66 -8.03
N PHE A 97 -25.69 8.04 -8.67
CA PHE A 97 -25.74 6.58 -8.83
C PHE A 97 -24.61 6.08 -9.73
N LEU A 98 -24.30 6.78 -10.82
CA LEU A 98 -23.20 6.42 -11.72
C LEU A 98 -21.83 6.55 -11.03
N GLU A 99 -21.64 7.61 -10.25
CA GLU A 99 -20.43 7.81 -9.43
C GLU A 99 -20.27 6.73 -8.36
N ASP A 100 -21.34 6.44 -7.60
CA ASP A 100 -21.34 5.42 -6.55
C ASP A 100 -21.06 4.01 -7.11
N ASP A 101 -21.72 3.63 -8.20
CA ASP A 101 -21.55 2.32 -8.86
C ASP A 101 -20.16 2.18 -9.49
N PHE A 102 -19.61 3.26 -10.07
CA PHE A 102 -18.21 3.35 -10.51
C PHE A 102 -17.25 3.10 -9.33
N VAL A 103 -17.39 3.88 -8.24
CA VAL A 103 -16.51 3.79 -7.07
C VAL A 103 -16.57 2.39 -6.44
N ARG A 104 -17.77 1.81 -6.30
CA ARG A 104 -17.95 0.46 -5.73
C ARG A 104 -17.41 -0.64 -6.62
N THR A 105 -17.53 -0.50 -7.94
CA THR A 105 -16.95 -1.45 -8.91
C THR A 105 -15.42 -1.45 -8.79
N VAL A 106 -14.80 -0.27 -8.83
CA VAL A 106 -13.34 -0.12 -8.68
C VAL A 106 -12.88 -0.61 -7.31
N ALA A 107 -13.58 -0.25 -6.23
CA ALA A 107 -13.25 -0.69 -4.87
C ALA A 107 -13.36 -2.22 -4.72
N THR A 108 -14.38 -2.86 -5.30
CA THR A 108 -14.54 -4.32 -5.27
C THR A 108 -13.42 -5.04 -6.02
N ALA A 109 -13.02 -4.53 -7.20
CA ALA A 109 -11.87 -5.06 -7.92
C ALA A 109 -10.55 -4.85 -7.15
N ALA A 110 -10.36 -3.68 -6.53
CA ALA A 110 -9.19 -3.38 -5.70
C ALA A 110 -9.12 -4.25 -4.43
N LEU A 111 -10.26 -4.53 -3.77
CA LEU A 111 -10.36 -5.44 -2.63
C LEU A 111 -9.97 -6.87 -3.02
N SER A 112 -10.46 -7.37 -4.15
CA SER A 112 -10.10 -8.69 -4.69
C SER A 112 -8.60 -8.81 -5.00
N THR A 113 -8.03 -7.79 -5.67
CA THR A 113 -6.59 -7.73 -5.97
C THR A 113 -5.76 -7.66 -4.69
N SER A 114 -6.17 -6.82 -3.72
CA SER A 114 -5.53 -6.70 -2.41
C SER A 114 -5.53 -8.02 -1.63
N MET A 115 -6.67 -8.74 -1.62
CA MET A 115 -6.75 -10.07 -1.02
C MET A 115 -5.87 -11.11 -1.75
N THR A 116 -5.77 -11.02 -3.07
CA THR A 116 -4.87 -11.88 -3.87
C THR A 116 -3.41 -11.62 -3.52
N LEU A 117 -3.00 -10.36 -3.41
CA LEU A 117 -1.65 -9.96 -2.97
C LEU A 117 -1.38 -10.36 -1.51
N ALA A 118 -2.36 -10.21 -0.62
CA ALA A 118 -2.24 -10.63 0.78
C ALA A 118 -2.09 -12.16 0.92
N ARG A 119 -2.85 -12.94 0.12
CA ARG A 119 -2.74 -14.40 0.05
C ARG A 119 -1.39 -14.83 -0.52
N LEU A 120 -0.95 -14.22 -1.63
CA LEU A 120 0.37 -14.46 -2.22
C LEU A 120 1.47 -14.21 -1.18
N LYS A 121 1.42 -13.05 -0.50
CA LYS A 121 2.35 -12.69 0.57
C LYS A 121 2.39 -13.76 1.67
N ALA A 122 1.25 -14.13 2.23
CA ALA A 122 1.15 -15.09 3.33
C ALA A 122 1.69 -16.48 2.94
N LEU A 123 1.30 -16.99 1.77
CA LEU A 123 1.78 -18.27 1.25
C LEU A 123 3.30 -18.23 0.99
N SER A 124 3.82 -17.20 0.32
CA SER A 124 5.25 -17.08 0.03
C SER A 124 6.12 -17.06 1.29
N PHE A 125 5.66 -16.45 2.39
CA PHE A 125 6.38 -16.49 3.67
C PHE A 125 6.33 -17.88 4.33
N ALA A 126 5.19 -18.58 4.27
CA ALA A 126 5.06 -19.92 4.82
C ALA A 126 5.92 -20.94 4.06
N GLU A 127 5.85 -20.94 2.73
CA GLU A 127 6.63 -21.82 1.86
C GLU A 127 8.14 -21.56 1.98
N ALA A 128 8.57 -20.31 2.08
CA ALA A 128 9.98 -19.97 2.27
C ALA A 128 10.52 -20.46 3.63
N GLN A 129 9.71 -20.39 4.70
CA GLN A 129 10.09 -20.96 6.00
C GLN A 129 10.15 -22.48 5.92
N ALA A 130 9.14 -23.14 5.33
CA ALA A 130 9.13 -24.59 5.17
C ALA A 130 10.34 -25.10 4.36
N LEU A 131 10.76 -24.35 3.33
CA LEU A 131 11.97 -24.64 2.56
C LEU A 131 13.25 -24.48 3.41
N ILE A 132 13.37 -23.43 4.21
CA ILE A 132 14.50 -23.23 5.13
C ILE A 132 14.58 -24.37 6.16
N ASP A 133 13.45 -24.72 6.78
CA ASP A 133 13.37 -25.78 7.78
C ASP A 133 13.73 -27.15 7.17
N THR A 134 13.28 -27.41 5.93
CA THR A 134 13.63 -28.60 5.14
C THR A 134 15.14 -28.67 4.86
N LEU A 135 15.74 -27.57 4.42
CA LEU A 135 17.18 -27.48 4.14
C LEU A 135 18.01 -27.64 5.41
N ALA A 136 17.61 -27.01 6.52
CA ALA A 136 18.29 -27.15 7.81
C ALA A 136 18.23 -28.60 8.31
N SER A 137 17.07 -29.24 8.24
CA SER A 137 16.85 -30.66 8.58
C SER A 137 17.75 -31.59 7.75
N ALA A 138 17.87 -31.36 6.44
CA ALA A 138 18.74 -32.12 5.55
C ALA A 138 20.24 -32.01 5.91
N HIS A 139 20.64 -30.95 6.61
CA HIS A 139 22.00 -30.75 7.13
C HIS A 139 22.14 -31.08 8.63
N GLY A 140 21.12 -31.66 9.27
CA GLY A 140 21.14 -32.00 10.70
C GLY A 140 21.08 -30.79 11.65
N VAL A 141 20.74 -29.61 11.14
CA VAL A 141 20.67 -28.36 11.90
C VAL A 141 19.21 -28.04 12.22
N LYS A 142 18.92 -27.58 13.44
CA LYS A 142 17.61 -26.99 13.74
C LYS A 142 17.57 -25.55 13.22
N ALA A 143 16.65 -25.26 12.29
CA ALA A 143 16.35 -23.89 11.91
C ALA A 143 15.86 -23.11 13.15
N GLY A 144 16.53 -21.99 13.46
CA GLY A 144 16.22 -21.16 14.61
C GLY A 144 15.40 -19.94 14.23
N GLY A 145 14.15 -19.86 14.72
CA GLY A 145 13.29 -18.69 14.56
C GLY A 145 12.72 -18.47 13.17
N ARG A 146 12.13 -17.29 12.94
CA ARG A 146 11.58 -16.88 11.64
C ARG A 146 12.69 -16.48 10.67
N ALA A 147 12.48 -16.76 9.39
CA ALA A 147 13.34 -16.35 8.28
C ALA A 147 13.71 -14.86 8.36
N GLY A 148 15.03 -14.60 8.44
CA GLY A 148 15.62 -13.27 8.32
C GLY A 148 15.73 -12.83 6.85
N ASN A 149 16.76 -12.04 6.54
CA ASN A 149 17.08 -11.70 5.15
C ASN A 149 17.57 -12.95 4.40
N VAL A 150 16.82 -13.39 3.39
CA VAL A 150 17.14 -14.58 2.59
C VAL A 150 16.79 -14.37 1.12
N SER A 151 17.48 -15.06 0.21
CA SER A 151 17.21 -15.03 -1.23
C SER A 151 17.27 -16.43 -1.82
N PHE A 152 16.26 -16.76 -2.62
CA PHE A 152 16.13 -17.99 -3.39
C PHE A 152 16.23 -17.65 -4.87
N VAL A 153 16.84 -18.52 -5.65
CA VAL A 153 17.08 -18.33 -7.09
C VAL A 153 16.66 -19.61 -7.81
N SER A 154 15.98 -19.48 -8.95
CA SER A 154 15.62 -20.64 -9.77
C SER A 154 16.88 -21.33 -10.33
N TYR A 155 16.76 -22.61 -10.71
CA TYR A 155 17.91 -23.40 -11.18
C TYR A 155 18.59 -22.78 -12.41
N ASP A 156 17.79 -22.29 -13.36
CA ASP A 156 18.23 -21.54 -14.55
C ASP A 156 18.63 -20.08 -14.26
N ARG A 157 18.44 -19.62 -13.03
CA ARG A 157 18.60 -18.23 -12.58
C ARG A 157 17.72 -17.20 -13.30
N ALA A 158 16.65 -17.62 -13.98
CA ALA A 158 15.70 -16.72 -14.61
C ALA A 158 14.87 -15.91 -13.59
N PHE A 159 14.67 -16.44 -12.38
CA PHE A 159 13.90 -15.80 -11.33
C PHE A 159 14.65 -15.80 -9.99
N LYS A 160 14.37 -14.77 -9.17
CA LYS A 160 14.86 -14.65 -7.80
C LYS A 160 13.75 -14.15 -6.89
N VAL A 161 13.56 -14.82 -5.75
CA VAL A 161 12.64 -14.39 -4.68
C VAL A 161 13.49 -13.98 -3.48
N GLN A 162 13.24 -12.80 -2.94
CA GLN A 162 13.94 -12.27 -1.77
C GLN A 162 12.93 -11.96 -0.67
N ILE A 163 13.22 -12.46 0.53
CA ILE A 163 12.60 -11.97 1.76
C ILE A 163 13.57 -10.97 2.39
N ALA A 164 13.09 -9.76 2.61
CA ALA A 164 13.79 -8.72 3.32
C ALA A 164 13.05 -8.38 4.63
N VAL A 165 13.80 -8.28 5.73
CA VAL A 165 13.29 -7.92 7.05
C VAL A 165 13.92 -6.58 7.44
N GLN A 166 13.09 -5.56 7.61
CA GLN A 166 13.51 -4.22 8.05
C GLN A 166 12.97 -3.95 9.45
N GLU A 167 13.82 -3.39 10.30
CA GLU A 167 13.41 -2.95 11.63
C GLU A 167 12.69 -1.61 11.54
N ARG A 168 11.52 -1.52 12.18
CA ARG A 168 10.77 -0.27 12.35
C ARG A 168 11.17 0.32 13.68
N LEU A 169 11.92 1.42 13.62
CA LEU A 169 12.23 2.22 14.79
C LEU A 169 10.98 2.95 15.28
N ALA A 170 10.86 3.08 16.59
CA ALA A 170 9.97 4.00 17.27
C ALA A 170 10.76 4.82 18.30
N VAL A 171 10.05 5.72 18.96
CA VAL A 171 10.61 6.70 19.87
C VAL A 171 9.88 6.59 21.21
N ASN A 172 10.60 6.33 22.30
CA ASN A 172 10.05 6.25 23.66
C ASN A 172 10.05 7.61 24.37
N ALA A 173 9.70 7.64 25.66
CA ALA A 173 9.60 8.87 26.47
C ALA A 173 10.93 9.65 26.66
N ASN A 174 12.09 9.02 26.53
CA ASN A 174 13.41 9.66 26.68
C ASN A 174 13.65 10.78 25.65
N ILE A 175 12.86 10.81 24.57
CA ILE A 175 12.88 11.89 23.57
C ILE A 175 12.53 13.25 24.16
N VAL A 176 11.75 13.30 25.25
CA VAL A 176 11.43 14.54 25.97
C VAL A 176 12.70 15.08 26.63
N THR A 177 13.47 14.21 27.29
CA THR A 177 14.79 14.54 27.87
C THR A 177 15.76 15.05 26.80
N ALA A 178 15.80 14.41 25.63
CA ALA A 178 16.60 14.87 24.50
C ALA A 178 16.18 16.26 24.00
N LYS A 179 14.87 16.52 23.84
CA LYS A 179 14.35 17.84 23.43
C LYS A 179 14.75 18.93 24.42
N THR A 180 14.65 18.66 25.72
CA THR A 180 15.06 19.59 26.78
C THR A 180 16.55 19.91 26.71
N ALA A 181 17.42 18.89 26.64
CA ALA A 181 18.87 19.10 26.57
C ALA A 181 19.32 19.86 25.30
N LEU A 182 18.64 19.65 24.17
CA LEU A 182 18.86 20.44 22.94
C LEU A 182 18.41 21.89 23.08
N ASN A 183 17.28 22.14 23.73
CA ASN A 183 16.79 23.51 23.96
C ASN A 183 17.68 24.28 24.95
N GLU A 184 18.15 23.62 26.01
CA GLU A 184 19.14 24.19 26.93
C GLU A 184 20.45 24.51 26.21
N TRP A 185 20.91 23.62 25.31
CA TRP A 185 22.07 23.88 24.47
C TRP A 185 21.86 25.06 23.50
N LEU A 186 20.69 25.14 22.84
CA LEU A 186 20.32 26.27 21.96
C LEU A 186 20.23 27.62 22.69
N ALA A 187 20.03 27.62 24.01
CA ALA A 187 20.00 28.82 24.85
C ALA A 187 21.38 29.17 25.43
N ALA A 188 22.23 28.17 25.70
CA ALA A 188 23.57 28.35 26.26
C ALA A 188 24.66 28.60 25.20
N ALA A 189 24.47 28.10 23.97
CA ALA A 189 25.38 28.30 22.85
C ALA A 189 24.79 29.26 21.82
N ASP A 190 25.65 30.08 21.20
CA ASP A 190 25.31 30.90 20.03
C ASP A 190 25.19 30.00 18.79
N ALA A 191 24.15 29.17 18.78
CA ALA A 191 23.92 28.15 17.77
C ALA A 191 23.34 28.77 16.50
N GLY A 192 24.07 28.63 15.38
CA GLY A 192 23.62 29.10 14.08
C GLY A 192 22.27 28.51 13.64
N ASP A 193 21.51 29.29 12.88
CA ASP A 193 20.14 28.96 12.47
C ASP A 193 20.01 27.62 11.73
N GLU A 194 21.08 27.15 11.08
CA GLU A 194 21.15 25.83 10.44
C GLU A 194 20.92 24.68 11.44
N VAL A 195 21.53 24.74 12.63
CA VAL A 195 21.37 23.67 13.65
C VAL A 195 19.98 23.77 14.30
N ARG A 196 19.50 24.99 14.53
CA ARG A 196 18.12 25.25 15.00
C ARG A 196 17.08 24.70 14.02
N ALA A 197 17.30 24.88 12.71
CA ALA A 197 16.44 24.31 11.67
C ALA A 197 16.46 22.77 11.65
N LEU A 198 17.61 22.14 11.88
CA LEU A 198 17.72 20.67 11.98
C LEU A 198 17.00 20.10 13.22
N ILE A 199 17.10 20.77 14.37
CA ILE A 199 16.36 20.39 15.58
C ILE A 199 14.85 20.52 15.33
N ASN A 200 14.40 21.65 14.78
CA ASN A 200 12.98 21.85 14.43
C ASN A 200 12.49 20.82 13.38
N ALA A 201 13.33 20.42 12.42
CA ALA A 201 12.97 19.39 11.45
C ALA A 201 12.77 18.00 12.08
N ALA A 202 13.51 17.69 13.16
CA ALA A 202 13.43 16.43 13.88
C ALA A 202 12.27 16.36 14.89
N PHE A 203 11.99 17.45 15.61
CA PHE A 203 10.97 17.48 16.68
C PHE A 203 9.65 18.16 16.26
N GLY A 204 9.55 18.69 15.04
CA GLY A 204 8.38 19.43 14.57
C GLY A 204 8.38 20.89 15.01
N LEU A 205 7.44 21.67 14.45
CA LEU A 205 7.25 23.09 14.80
C LEU A 205 6.16 23.32 15.87
N GLY A 206 5.43 22.28 16.26
CA GLY A 206 4.42 22.32 17.32
C GLY A 206 4.10 20.93 17.87
N ASP A 207 3.36 20.88 18.99
CA ASP A 207 3.20 19.64 19.78
C ASP A 207 2.34 18.54 19.13
N GLN A 208 1.75 18.78 17.95
CA GLN A 208 1.08 17.74 17.14
C GLN A 208 2.00 17.11 16.07
N ASP A 209 3.15 17.70 15.76
CA ASP A 209 4.11 17.12 14.82
C ASP A 209 4.84 15.95 15.47
N GLY A 210 4.60 14.72 14.97
CA GLY A 210 5.32 13.54 15.42
C GLY A 210 6.82 13.59 15.11
N VAL A 211 7.64 13.09 16.05
CA VAL A 211 9.10 13.08 15.96
C VAL A 211 9.59 12.29 14.73
N ARG A 212 10.45 12.92 13.92
CA ARG A 212 10.93 12.36 12.65
C ARG A 212 12.26 11.63 12.85
N VAL A 213 12.20 10.31 13.03
CA VAL A 213 13.38 9.45 13.24
C VAL A 213 14.49 9.66 12.20
N ALA A 214 14.16 9.87 10.93
CA ALA A 214 15.15 10.13 9.89
C ALA A 214 15.96 11.43 10.13
N GLU A 215 15.31 12.48 10.62
CA GLU A 215 15.96 13.75 10.96
C GLU A 215 16.70 13.66 12.30
N LEU A 216 16.25 12.86 13.28
CA LEU A 216 17.06 12.54 14.47
C LEU A 216 18.38 11.85 14.07
N VAL A 217 18.31 10.83 13.20
CA VAL A 217 19.51 10.14 12.68
C VAL A 217 20.42 11.07 11.89
N ARG A 218 19.88 12.11 11.24
CA ARG A 218 20.66 13.17 10.57
C ARG A 218 21.30 14.13 11.58
N LEU A 219 20.57 14.56 12.62
CA LEU A 219 21.06 15.41 13.69
C LEU A 219 22.26 14.77 14.40
N LYS A 220 22.19 13.45 14.68
CA LYS A 220 23.28 12.66 15.27
C LYS A 220 24.57 12.60 14.45
N ARG A 221 24.57 13.03 13.17
CA ARG A 221 25.79 13.08 12.34
C ARG A 221 26.63 14.33 12.58
N LEU A 222 26.10 15.32 13.28
CA LEU A 222 26.84 16.53 13.62
C LEU A 222 27.80 16.24 14.78
N VAL A 223 29.08 16.52 14.56
CA VAL A 223 30.13 16.39 15.58
C VAL A 223 30.25 17.71 16.34
N ILE A 224 29.54 17.83 17.47
CA ILE A 224 29.55 19.02 18.33
C ILE A 224 30.05 18.62 19.72
N ASN A 225 31.22 19.12 20.10
CA ASN A 225 31.85 18.82 21.39
C ASN A 225 31.30 19.73 22.51
N HIS A 226 30.05 19.47 22.95
CA HIS A 226 29.43 20.19 24.06
C HIS A 226 28.74 19.22 25.05
N PRO A 227 28.86 19.39 26.38
CA PRO A 227 28.25 18.48 27.36
C PRO A 227 26.75 18.26 27.17
N LEU A 228 25.96 19.34 27.02
CA LEU A 228 24.51 19.26 26.76
C LEU A 228 24.18 18.59 25.42
N TRP A 229 25.02 18.78 24.39
CA TRP A 229 24.84 18.11 23.09
C TRP A 229 25.05 16.61 23.23
N ASN A 230 26.13 16.20 23.90
CA ASN A 230 26.43 14.79 24.13
C ASN A 230 25.34 14.11 24.99
N ALA A 231 24.84 14.81 26.02
CA ALA A 231 23.71 14.34 26.83
C ALA A 231 22.43 14.19 25.99
N ALA A 232 22.14 15.14 25.10
CA ALA A 232 21.03 15.03 24.16
C ALA A 232 21.19 13.85 23.18
N MET A 233 22.38 13.64 22.61
CA MET A 233 22.63 12.53 21.68
C MET A 233 22.48 11.17 22.39
N ALA A 234 22.94 11.05 23.63
CA ALA A 234 22.73 9.87 24.45
C ALA A 234 21.24 9.64 24.75
N ALA A 235 20.50 10.69 25.13
CA ALA A 235 19.05 10.60 25.33
C ALA A 235 18.27 10.28 24.04
N ILE A 236 18.78 10.63 22.86
CA ILE A 236 18.22 10.18 21.57
C ILE A 236 18.50 8.69 21.35
N ASP A 237 19.69 8.18 21.68
CA ASP A 237 19.99 6.75 21.59
C ASP A 237 19.11 5.93 22.54
N ASP A 238 18.98 6.37 23.80
CA ASP A 238 18.07 5.76 24.77
C ASP A 238 16.58 5.95 24.42
N ALA A 239 16.25 6.80 23.45
CA ALA A 239 14.90 7.00 22.95
C ALA A 239 14.56 6.13 21.74
N LEU A 240 15.55 5.66 20.97
CA LEU A 240 15.35 4.93 19.72
C LEU A 240 15.26 3.43 19.96
N GLU A 241 14.05 2.88 19.83
CA GLU A 241 13.76 1.46 20.07
C GLU A 241 13.27 0.75 18.80
N VAL A 242 13.53 -0.56 18.69
CA VAL A 242 12.96 -1.41 17.64
C VAL A 242 11.54 -1.83 18.04
N ALA A 243 10.54 -1.06 17.63
CA ALA A 243 9.13 -1.38 17.90
C ALA A 243 8.58 -2.57 17.07
N GLY A 244 9.29 -3.01 16.03
CA GLY A 244 8.90 -4.20 15.28
C GLY A 244 9.72 -4.45 14.03
N LYS A 245 9.30 -5.46 13.26
CA LYS A 245 9.96 -5.87 12.01
C LYS A 245 8.94 -5.95 10.88
N ALA A 246 9.17 -5.19 9.82
CA ALA A 246 8.43 -5.28 8.57
C ALA A 246 9.09 -6.31 7.65
N GLN A 247 8.31 -7.30 7.19
CA GLN A 247 8.78 -8.29 6.22
C GLN A 247 8.23 -7.96 4.83
N TYR A 248 9.15 -7.89 3.86
CA TYR A 248 8.88 -7.59 2.45
C TYR A 248 9.23 -8.81 1.60
N LEU A 249 8.31 -9.15 0.70
CA LEU A 249 8.55 -10.09 -0.39
C LEU A 249 8.94 -9.25 -1.62
N ARG A 250 10.05 -9.60 -2.27
CA ARG A 250 10.46 -9.02 -3.56
C ARG A 250 10.72 -10.14 -4.55
N VAL A 251 10.04 -10.08 -5.69
CA VAL A 251 10.21 -11.05 -6.78
C VAL A 251 10.91 -10.35 -7.93
N TYR A 252 11.87 -11.03 -8.55
CA TYR A 252 12.68 -10.51 -9.64
C TYR A 252 12.74 -11.50 -10.79
N GLN A 253 12.79 -10.97 -12.01
CA GLN A 253 13.13 -11.69 -13.22
C GLN A 253 14.50 -11.23 -13.72
N ARG A 254 15.26 -12.14 -14.34
CA ARG A 254 16.57 -11.85 -14.91
C ARG A 254 16.42 -11.34 -16.34
N ALA A 255 16.89 -10.13 -16.58
CA ALA A 255 16.91 -9.48 -17.88
C ALA A 255 18.05 -10.05 -18.77
N PRO A 256 18.04 -9.82 -20.10
CA PRO A 256 19.07 -10.30 -21.01
C PRO A 256 20.49 -9.80 -20.71
N ASP A 257 20.63 -8.63 -20.07
CA ASP A 257 21.92 -8.09 -19.59
C ASP A 257 22.43 -8.80 -18.31
N GLY A 258 21.68 -9.79 -17.82
CA GLY A 258 21.99 -10.59 -16.65
C GLY A 258 21.57 -9.99 -15.31
N LYS A 259 21.05 -8.74 -15.27
CA LYS A 259 20.57 -8.08 -14.05
C LYS A 259 19.20 -8.61 -13.63
N TYR A 260 18.89 -8.48 -12.34
CA TYR A 260 17.56 -8.78 -11.80
C TYR A 260 16.71 -7.52 -11.75
N VAL A 261 15.64 -7.48 -12.54
CA VAL A 261 14.61 -6.43 -12.52
C VAL A 261 13.47 -6.91 -11.65
N GLN A 262 12.95 -6.04 -10.77
CA GLN A 262 11.85 -6.38 -9.87
C GLN A 262 10.55 -6.50 -10.66
N ILE A 263 9.74 -7.52 -10.35
CA ILE A 263 8.37 -7.61 -10.84
C ILE A 263 7.51 -6.67 -9.97
N PRO A 264 6.92 -5.61 -10.54
CA PRO A 264 6.06 -4.68 -9.79
C PRO A 264 4.77 -5.38 -9.37
N LEU A 265 4.28 -5.03 -8.17
CA LEU A 265 3.00 -5.52 -7.61
C LEU A 265 2.13 -4.37 -7.09
N ASP A 266 2.56 -3.13 -7.29
CA ASP A 266 1.85 -1.89 -6.99
C ASP A 266 1.34 -1.24 -8.27
N LEU A 267 0.15 -0.64 -8.21
CA LEU A 267 -0.54 -0.06 -9.38
C LEU A 267 0.19 1.14 -10.02
N ALA A 268 1.18 1.73 -9.34
CA ALA A 268 1.93 2.87 -9.86
C ALA A 268 3.12 2.45 -10.75
N SER A 269 3.54 1.18 -10.67
CA SER A 269 4.72 0.65 -11.34
C SER A 269 4.41 -0.39 -12.43
N VAL A 270 3.13 -0.55 -12.81
CA VAL A 270 2.63 -1.53 -13.80
C VAL A 270 2.17 -0.83 -15.06
#